data_AF-A0A3D4PXA3-F1
#
_entry.id   AF-A0A3D4PXA3-F1
#
_cell.length_a   1.000
_cell.length_b   1.000
_cell.length_c   1.000
_cell.angle_alpha   90.00
_cell.angle_beta   90.00
_cell.angle_gamma   90.00
#
_symmetry.space_group_name_H-M   'P 1'
#
loop_
_entity.id
_entity.type
_entity.pdbx_description
1 polymer ?
#
loop_
_entity_poly.entity_id
_entity_poly.type
_entity_poly.pdbx_seq_one_letter_code
_entity_poly.pdbx_strand_id
1 'polypeptide(L)'
;MEKNIDLFYFSLSLACGTIYFFLYRDTFFITQQNNNGIEFLEEKPSFEELNSFIKTLKSKRNSVLLIKYGQINKHLNYELQFTNLGHLRDLEVINLDEYQAKLQELNKIFNKQEVEIGFNIKRGQ
;
A
#
# COMPACT_ATOMS: atom_id res chain seq x y z
N MET A 1 16.56 49.89 38.13
CA MET A 1 17.57 49.03 37.48
C MET A 1 16.98 47.66 37.18
N GLU A 2 16.25 47.06 38.13
CA GLU A 2 15.58 45.75 38.02
C GLU A 2 14.65 45.59 36.81
N LYS A 3 13.74 46.55 36.55
CA LYS A 3 12.82 46.48 35.40
C LYS A 3 13.50 46.36 34.02
N ASN A 4 14.69 46.94 33.86
CA ASN A 4 15.44 46.85 32.61
C ASN A 4 16.10 45.48 32.44
N ILE A 5 16.47 44.85 33.55
CA ILE A 5 17.07 43.52 33.61
C ILE A 5 15.99 42.48 33.29
N ASP A 6 14.79 42.62 33.85
CA ASP A 6 13.66 41.72 33.56
C ASP A 6 13.23 41.79 32.10
N LEU A 7 13.18 43.00 31.52
CA LEU A 7 12.85 43.20 30.12
C LEU A 7 13.91 42.59 29.18
N PHE A 8 15.18 42.67 29.58
CA PHE A 8 16.28 42.03 28.85
C PHE A 8 16.15 40.50 28.88
N TYR A 9 15.95 39.89 30.04
CA TYR A 9 15.77 38.43 30.14
C TYR A 9 14.52 37.93 29.41
N PHE A 10 13.43 38.70 29.43
CA PHE A 10 12.23 38.36 28.67
C PHE A 10 12.49 38.38 27.17
N SER A 11 13.18 39.41 26.66
CA SER A 11 13.54 39.49 25.24
C SER A 11 14.49 38.38 24.80
N LEU A 12 15.46 38.02 25.66
CA LEU A 12 16.39 36.92 25.42
C LEU A 12 15.69 35.57 25.42
N SER A 13 14.76 35.35 26.36
CA SER A 13 13.95 34.13 26.41
C SER A 13 13.04 34.00 25.18
N LEU A 14 12.42 35.10 24.73
CA LEU A 14 11.59 35.11 23.53
C LEU A 14 12.43 34.82 22.27
N ALA A 15 13.61 35.44 22.15
CA ALA A 15 14.54 35.20 21.05
C ALA A 15 14.98 33.73 21.03
N CYS A 16 15.45 33.19 22.17
CA CYS A 16 15.82 31.78 22.30
C CYS A 16 14.66 30.84 22.00
N GLY A 17 13.44 31.16 22.45
CA GLY A 17 12.23 30.36 22.19
C GLY A 17 11.85 30.36 20.71
N THR A 18 11.94 31.50 20.03
CA THR A 18 11.71 31.57 18.58
C THR A 18 12.77 30.82 17.79
N ILE A 19 14.05 31.00 18.13
CA ILE A 19 15.16 30.27 17.51
C ILE A 19 14.97 28.76 17.72
N TYR A 20 14.66 28.34 18.94
CA TYR A 20 14.35 26.93 19.24
C TYR A 20 13.17 26.41 18.42
N PHE A 21 12.06 27.15 18.35
CA PHE A 21 10.88 26.75 17.58
C PHE A 21 11.17 26.62 16.07
N PHE A 22 12.02 27.49 15.52
CA PHE A 22 12.43 27.40 14.12
C PHE A 22 13.47 26.29 13.88
N LEU A 23 14.39 26.04 14.81
CA LEU A 23 15.39 24.96 14.72
C LEU A 23 14.81 23.57 15.07
N TYR A 24 13.65 23.49 15.71
CA TYR A 24 12.98 22.23 16.06
C TYR A 24 12.30 21.55 14.86
N ARG A 25 12.43 22.06 13.63
CA ARG A 25 11.98 21.33 12.43
C ARG A 25 12.80 20.04 12.29
N ASP A 26 12.13 18.90 12.27
CA ASP A 26 12.66 17.61 12.72
C ASP A 26 13.66 16.96 11.73
N THR A 27 14.92 17.40 11.76
CA THR A 27 15.99 16.65 11.10
C THR A 27 16.47 15.51 12.02
N PHE A 28 16.20 14.28 11.59
CA PHE A 28 16.69 13.08 12.28
C PHE A 28 18.07 12.72 11.75
N PHE A 29 19.09 12.76 12.63
CA PHE A 29 20.46 12.40 12.29
C PHE A 29 20.77 10.99 12.79
N ILE A 30 21.20 10.10 11.91
CA ILE A 30 21.85 8.85 12.31
C ILE A 30 23.36 9.09 12.24
N THR A 31 23.99 9.25 13.39
CA THR A 31 25.45 9.45 13.49
C THR A 31 26.17 8.10 13.39
N GLN A 32 27.11 7.98 12.45
CA GLN A 32 28.10 6.90 12.44
C GLN A 32 29.42 7.44 13.00
N GLN A 33 30.30 6.57 13.54
CA GLN A 33 31.51 6.98 14.29
C GLN A 33 32.52 7.84 13.51
N ASN A 34 32.40 7.92 12.19
CA ASN A 34 33.12 8.88 11.36
C ASN A 34 32.13 9.95 10.93
N ASN A 35 32.53 11.22 11.05
CA ASN A 35 31.80 12.49 10.93
C ASN A 35 30.91 12.73 9.67
N ASN A 36 30.50 11.68 8.98
CA ASN A 36 29.59 11.62 7.85
C ASN A 36 28.24 11.09 8.36
N GLY A 37 27.50 11.93 9.09
CA GLY A 37 26.10 11.64 9.41
C GLY A 37 25.25 11.71 8.14
N ILE A 38 24.33 10.76 7.96
CA ILE A 38 23.32 10.85 6.91
C ILE A 38 22.21 11.77 7.44
N GLU A 39 22.01 12.90 6.78
CA GLU A 39 20.94 13.85 7.07
C GLU A 39 19.67 13.41 6.32
N PHE A 40 18.58 13.20 7.06
CA PHE A 40 17.26 12.93 6.48
C PHE A 40 16.43 14.21 6.55
N LEU A 41 16.04 14.74 5.38
CA LEU A 41 15.14 15.88 5.28
C LEU A 41 13.69 15.44 5.52
N GLU A 42 13.08 16.06 6.51
CA GLU A 42 11.70 15.87 6.91
C GLU A 42 10.73 16.72 6.08
N GLU A 43 10.83 16.67 4.75
CA GLU A 43 9.68 17.07 3.92
C GLU A 43 8.67 15.92 3.96
N LYS A 44 7.93 15.85 5.07
CA LYS A 44 6.81 14.92 5.20
C LYS A 44 5.80 15.30 4.11
N PRO A 45 5.48 14.40 3.18
CA PRO A 45 4.49 14.69 2.14
C PRO A 45 3.18 15.07 2.81
N SER A 46 2.46 16.02 2.20
CA SER A 46 1.08 16.29 2.60
C SER A 46 0.25 15.01 2.53
N PHE A 47 -0.83 14.96 3.30
CA PHE A 47 -1.76 13.82 3.25
C PHE A 47 -2.23 13.53 1.81
N GLU A 48 -2.42 14.57 1.00
CA GLU A 48 -2.81 14.45 -0.41
C GLU A 48 -1.70 13.84 -1.26
N GLU A 49 -0.45 14.31 -1.13
CA GLU A 49 0.70 13.78 -1.87
C GLU A 49 0.97 12.31 -1.53
N LEU A 50 0.91 11.97 -0.24
CA LEU A 50 1.10 10.60 0.21
C LEU A 50 -0.01 9.68 -0.33
N ASN A 51 -1.28 10.10 -0.26
CA ASN A 51 -2.39 9.33 -0.80
C ASN A 51 -2.32 9.20 -2.33
N SER A 52 -1.92 10.26 -3.03
CA SER A 52 -1.72 10.23 -4.48
C SER A 52 -0.62 9.25 -4.87
N PHE A 53 0.50 9.25 -4.14
CA PHE A 53 1.57 8.28 -4.32
C PHE A 53 1.09 6.85 -4.07
N ILE A 54 0.41 6.58 -2.95
CA ILE A 54 -0.11 5.25 -2.61
C ILE A 54 -1.10 4.78 -3.68
N LYS A 55 -2.00 5.66 -4.14
CA LYS A 55 -2.96 5.33 -5.21
C LYS A 55 -2.25 4.98 -6.51
N THR A 56 -1.24 5.76 -6.89
CA THR A 56 -0.44 5.51 -8.09
C THR A 56 0.32 4.18 -7.99
N LEU A 57 0.93 3.91 -6.85
CA LEU A 57 1.66 2.67 -6.59
C LEU A 57 0.73 1.45 -6.67
N LYS A 58 -0.43 1.51 -6.00
CA LYS A 58 -1.45 0.45 -6.06
C LYS A 58 -1.95 0.24 -7.47
N SER A 59 -2.23 1.31 -8.22
CA SER A 59 -2.68 1.23 -9.61
C SER A 59 -1.64 0.53 -10.48
N LYS A 60 -0.38 0.95 -10.44
CA LYS A 60 0.69 0.33 -11.23
C LYS A 60 0.89 -1.14 -10.88
N ARG A 61 0.92 -1.46 -9.58
CA ARG A 61 1.00 -2.84 -9.08
C ARG A 61 -0.15 -3.69 -9.64
N ASN A 62 -1.38 -3.21 -9.52
CA ASN A 62 -2.57 -3.93 -9.98
C ASN A 62 -2.53 -4.17 -11.49
N SER A 63 -2.14 -3.18 -12.29
CA SER A 63 -1.97 -3.34 -13.74
C SER A 63 -0.94 -4.42 -14.10
N VAL A 64 0.22 -4.43 -13.45
CA VAL A 64 1.26 -5.44 -13.69
C VAL A 64 0.78 -6.84 -13.32
N LEU A 65 0.11 -6.98 -12.17
CA LEU A 65 -0.44 -8.27 -11.73
C LEU A 65 -1.51 -8.79 -12.69
N LEU A 66 -2.41 -7.92 -13.16
CA LEU A 66 -3.46 -8.28 -14.10
C LEU A 66 -2.90 -8.73 -15.46
N ILE A 67 -1.87 -8.05 -15.97
CA ILE A 67 -1.22 -8.42 -17.23
C ILE A 67 -0.56 -9.80 -17.10
N LYS A 68 0.12 -10.06 -15.98
CA LYS A 68 0.93 -11.27 -15.80
C LYS A 68 0.08 -12.50 -15.43
N TYR A 69 -0.95 -12.31 -14.62
CA TYR A 69 -1.69 -13.41 -13.98
C TYR A 69 -3.19 -13.41 -14.27
N GLY A 70 -3.73 -12.33 -14.83
CA GLY A 70 -5.16 -12.17 -15.08
C GLY A 70 -5.63 -12.64 -16.45
N GLN A 71 -4.71 -13.10 -17.31
CA GLN A 71 -5.00 -13.61 -18.65
C GLN A 71 -5.13 -15.13 -18.61
N ILE A 72 -6.20 -15.66 -19.20
CA ILE A 72 -6.38 -17.10 -19.33
C ILE A 72 -5.58 -17.61 -20.53
N ASN A 73 -4.81 -18.66 -20.31
CA ASN A 73 -3.95 -19.27 -21.31
C ASN A 73 -4.13 -20.78 -21.33
N LYS A 74 -4.64 -21.30 -22.46
CA LYS A 74 -4.84 -22.74 -22.70
C LYS A 74 -3.56 -23.58 -22.61
N HIS A 75 -2.39 -22.95 -22.74
CA HIS A 75 -1.08 -23.62 -22.67
C HIS A 75 -0.56 -23.78 -21.24
N LEU A 76 -1.17 -23.09 -20.26
CA LEU A 76 -0.86 -23.25 -18.84
C LEU A 76 -1.83 -24.24 -18.20
N ASN A 77 -1.43 -24.88 -17.10
CA ASN A 77 -2.32 -25.80 -16.38
C ASN A 77 -3.47 -25.04 -15.69
N TYR A 78 -4.57 -25.74 -15.43
CA TYR A 78 -5.78 -25.17 -14.82
C TYR A 78 -5.52 -24.71 -13.38
N GLU A 79 -4.88 -25.52 -12.55
CA GLU A 79 -4.70 -25.29 -11.11
C GLU A 79 -3.88 -24.02 -10.81
N LEU A 80 -2.82 -23.79 -11.58
CA LEU A 80 -2.00 -22.58 -11.52
C LEU A 80 -2.85 -21.34 -11.84
N GLN A 81 -3.65 -21.41 -12.89
CA GLN A 81 -4.50 -20.29 -13.30
C GLN A 81 -5.61 -20.03 -12.28
N PHE A 82 -6.24 -21.09 -11.76
CA PHE A 82 -7.21 -21.00 -10.68
C PHE A 82 -6.62 -20.31 -9.43
N THR A 83 -5.42 -20.74 -9.02
CA THR A 83 -4.70 -20.16 -7.88
C THR A 83 -4.34 -18.70 -8.14
N ASN A 84 -3.86 -18.38 -9.34
CA ASN A 84 -3.54 -17.01 -9.74
C ASN A 84 -4.77 -16.09 -9.67
N LEU A 85 -5.93 -16.54 -10.17
CA LEU A 85 -7.17 -15.77 -10.06
C LEU A 85 -7.57 -15.55 -8.60
N GLY A 86 -7.42 -16.56 -7.74
CA GLY A 86 -7.67 -16.45 -6.30
C GLY A 86 -6.76 -15.40 -5.65
N HIS A 87 -5.45 -15.45 -5.95
CA HIS A 87 -4.49 -14.47 -5.46
C HIS A 87 -4.78 -13.04 -5.94
N LEU A 88 -5.23 -12.86 -7.18
CA LEU A 88 -5.61 -11.54 -7.71
C LEU A 88 -6.80 -10.96 -6.95
N ARG A 89 -7.79 -11.79 -6.62
CA ARG A 89 -8.94 -11.38 -5.80
C ARG A 89 -8.50 -11.02 -4.38
N ASP A 90 -7.67 -11.85 -3.75
CA ASP A 90 -7.22 -11.65 -2.36
C ASP A 90 -6.38 -10.36 -2.21
N LEU A 91 -5.68 -9.97 -3.28
CA LEU A 91 -4.93 -8.70 -3.35
C LEU A 91 -5.78 -7.49 -3.78
N GLU A 92 -7.10 -7.68 -3.94
CA GLU A 92 -8.05 -6.66 -4.42
C GLU A 92 -7.62 -6.06 -5.78
N VAL A 93 -6.98 -6.88 -6.62
CA VAL A 93 -6.63 -6.51 -8.00
C VAL A 93 -7.85 -6.63 -8.91
N ILE A 94 -8.69 -7.64 -8.64
CA ILE A 94 -9.99 -7.86 -9.26
C ILE A 94 -11.06 -8.00 -8.18
N ASN A 95 -12.29 -7.60 -8.50
CA ASN A 95 -13.44 -7.78 -7.61
C ASN A 95 -14.05 -9.19 -7.73
N LEU A 96 -15.08 -9.47 -6.93
CA LEU A 96 -15.74 -10.78 -6.91
C LEU A 96 -16.38 -11.15 -8.26
N ASP A 97 -17.04 -10.19 -8.90
CA ASP A 97 -17.73 -10.41 -10.18
C ASP A 97 -16.71 -10.70 -11.30
N GLU A 98 -15.61 -9.95 -11.34
CA GLU A 98 -14.50 -10.16 -12.26
C GLU A 98 -13.81 -11.52 -12.03
N TYR A 99 -13.64 -11.91 -10.77
CA TYR A 99 -13.12 -13.21 -10.40
C TYR A 99 -14.03 -14.34 -10.92
N GLN A 100 -15.35 -14.24 -10.68
CA GLN A 100 -16.32 -15.24 -11.14
C GLN A 100 -16.34 -15.34 -12.67
N ALA A 101 -16.35 -14.20 -13.37
CA ALA A 101 -16.32 -14.17 -14.83
C ALA A 101 -15.07 -14.85 -15.40
N LYS A 102 -13.89 -14.56 -14.84
CA LYS A 102 -12.62 -15.20 -15.26
C LYS A 102 -12.56 -16.68 -14.90
N LEU A 103 -13.14 -17.08 -13.77
CA LEU A 103 -13.24 -18.47 -13.37
C LEU A 103 -14.14 -19.26 -14.33
N GLN A 104 -15.26 -18.70 -14.75
CA GLN A 104 -16.15 -19.32 -15.74
C GLN A 104 -15.46 -19.44 -17.10
N GLU A 105 -14.71 -18.43 -17.53
CA GLU A 105 -13.90 -18.48 -18.75
C GLU A 105 -12.87 -19.62 -18.67
N LEU A 106 -12.13 -19.71 -17.56
CA LEU A 106 -11.17 -20.79 -17.32
C LEU A 106 -11.83 -22.17 -17.36
N ASN A 107 -12.96 -22.33 -16.65
CA ASN A 107 -13.71 -23.59 -16.62
C ASN A 107 -14.15 -24.03 -18.03
N LYS A 108 -14.61 -23.08 -18.84
CA LYS A 108 -15.04 -23.32 -20.22
C LYS A 108 -13.89 -23.80 -21.11
N ILE A 109 -12.70 -23.20 -20.99
CA ILE A 109 -11.53 -23.58 -21.79
C ILE A 109 -11.06 -25.00 -21.46
N PHE A 110 -11.16 -25.41 -20.20
CA PHE A 110 -10.71 -26.73 -19.73
C PHE A 110 -11.83 -27.77 -19.63
N ASN A 111 -13.04 -27.47 -20.12
CA ASN A 111 -14.23 -28.32 -20.01
C ASN A 111 -14.52 -28.81 -18.57
N LYS A 112 -14.19 -27.99 -17.57
CA LYS A 112 -14.54 -28.25 -16.16
C LYS A 112 -16.00 -27.85 -15.98
N GLN A 113 -16.87 -28.82 -15.72
CA GLN A 113 -18.21 -28.53 -15.23
C GLN A 113 -18.10 -27.98 -13.80
N GLU A 114 -18.90 -26.96 -13.48
CA GLU A 114 -19.12 -26.58 -12.08
C GLU A 114 -19.65 -27.82 -11.36
N VAL A 115 -18.85 -28.35 -10.44
CA VAL A 115 -19.31 -29.44 -9.60
C VAL A 115 -20.39 -28.84 -8.71
N GLU A 116 -21.64 -29.24 -8.93
CA GLU A 116 -22.75 -28.94 -8.04
C GLU A 116 -22.39 -29.53 -6.66
N ILE A 117 -21.87 -28.70 -5.74
CA ILE A 117 -21.64 -29.09 -4.35
C ILE A 117 -23.01 -29.07 -3.66
N GLY A 118 -23.83 -30.06 -4.00
CA GLY A 118 -25.10 -30.35 -3.37
C GLY A 118 -25.14 -31.83 -3.06
N PHE A 119 -25.45 -32.19 -1.82
CA PHE A 119 -25.80 -33.58 -1.51
C PHE A 119 -27.09 -33.91 -2.26
N ASN A 120 -26.96 -34.57 -3.41
CA ASN A 120 -28.09 -35.14 -4.12
C ASN A 120 -28.56 -36.38 -3.35
N ILE A 121 -29.18 -36.14 -2.19
CA ILE A 121 -29.82 -37.18 -1.39
C ILE A 121 -31.06 -37.58 -2.19
N LYS A 122 -30.90 -38.56 -3.09
CA LYS A 122 -32.03 -39.36 -3.55
C LYS A 122 -32.57 -40.08 -2.32
N ARG A 123 -33.58 -39.48 -1.68
CA ARG A 123 -34.50 -40.24 -0.83
C ARG A 123 -35.19 -41.23 -1.75
N GLY A 124 -34.75 -42.49 -1.66
CA GLY A 124 -35.32 -43.57 -2.43
C GLY A 124 -36.79 -43.78 -2.09
N GLN A 125 -37.54 -44.12 -3.13
CA GLN A 125 -38.79 -44.90 -3.16
C GLN A 125 -39.99 -44.36 -2.40
#